data_AF-A0A521L0C4-F1
#
_entry.id   AF-A0A521L0C4-F1
#
_cell.length_a   1.000
_cell.length_b   1.000
_cell.length_c   1.000
_cell.angle_alpha   90.00
_cell.angle_beta   90.00
_cell.angle_gamma   90.00
#
_symmetry.space_group_name_H-M   'P 1'
#
loop_
_entity.id
_entity.type
_entity.pdbx_description
1 polymer ?
#
loop_
_entity_poly.entity_id
_entity_poly.type
_entity_poly.pdbx_seq_one_letter_code
_entity_poly.pdbx_strand_id
1 'polypeptide(L)'
;MKTPHKHGGDIYAAARESGRRLDQLVDFSASINPLGPSPKAMRAIEAGLAHVLHYPDPDCVALRQALAKRWHLSPDRFAIGN
;
A
#
# COMPACT_ATOMS: atom_id res chain seq x y z
N MET A 1 8.50 21.73 19.24
CA MET A 1 8.53 20.26 19.06
C MET A 1 7.25 19.88 18.34
N LYS A 2 7.29 19.28 17.14
CA LYS A 2 6.07 18.87 16.42
C LYS A 2 5.48 17.66 17.12
N THR A 3 4.22 17.73 17.53
CA THR A 3 3.49 16.58 18.10
C THR A 3 3.34 15.51 17.02
N PRO A 4 3.69 14.24 17.27
CA PRO A 4 3.52 13.20 16.28
C PRO A 4 2.03 12.99 15.98
N HIS A 5 1.69 12.89 14.70
CA HIS A 5 0.33 12.53 14.28
C HIS A 5 0.06 11.07 14.68
N LYS A 6 -0.96 10.85 15.50
CA LYS A 6 -1.38 9.52 15.95
C LYS A 6 -2.38 8.95 14.94
N HIS A 7 -2.15 7.73 14.50
CA HIS A 7 -3.01 7.00 13.55
C HIS A 7 -3.30 5.60 14.12
N GLY A 8 -4.34 4.93 13.63
CA GLY A 8 -4.57 3.50 13.91
C GLY A 8 -3.60 2.60 13.14
N GLY A 9 -3.68 1.29 13.37
CA GLY A 9 -2.89 0.27 12.69
C GLY A 9 -1.54 -0.07 13.34
N ASP A 10 -1.20 0.53 14.49
CA ASP A 10 0.00 0.14 15.25
C ASP A 10 -0.24 -1.13 16.06
N ILE A 11 -0.36 -2.26 15.35
CA ILE A 11 -0.54 -3.59 15.94
C ILE A 11 0.63 -4.02 16.81
N TYR A 12 1.83 -3.45 16.60
CA TYR A 12 3.02 -3.76 17.38
C TYR A 12 2.97 -3.09 18.76
N ALA A 13 2.53 -1.83 18.85
CA ALA A 13 2.27 -1.19 20.13
C ALA A 13 1.15 -1.92 20.87
N ALA A 14 0.04 -2.22 20.20
CA ALA A 14 -1.07 -2.98 20.78
C ALA A 14 -0.62 -4.36 21.32
N ALA A 15 0.26 -5.07 20.60
CA ALA A 15 0.83 -6.34 21.05
C ALA A 15 1.69 -6.17 22.31
N ARG A 16 2.58 -5.16 22.34
CA ARG A 16 3.42 -4.86 23.51
C ARG A 16 2.60 -4.47 24.73
N GLU A 17 1.58 -3.63 24.56
CA GLU A 17 0.71 -3.14 25.64
C GLU A 17 -0.20 -4.24 26.20
N SER A 18 -0.70 -5.12 25.34
CA SER A 18 -1.61 -6.20 25.76
C SER A 18 -0.91 -7.49 26.20
N GLY A 19 0.40 -7.61 25.95
CA GLY A 19 1.16 -8.86 26.17
C GLY A 19 0.75 -10.01 25.25
N ARG A 20 0.01 -9.74 24.16
CA ARG A 20 -0.48 -10.75 23.21
C ARG A 20 0.43 -10.86 22.00
N ARG A 21 0.39 -12.03 21.34
CA ARG A 21 1.05 -12.22 20.05
C ARG A 21 0.29 -11.46 18.95
N LEU A 22 1.01 -11.00 17.92
CA LEU A 22 0.41 -10.23 16.81
C LEU A 22 -0.73 -10.98 16.12
N ASP A 23 -0.60 -12.28 15.93
CA ASP A 23 -1.61 -13.15 15.29
C ASP A 23 -2.84 -13.42 16.18
N GLN A 24 -2.83 -12.97 17.43
CA GLN A 24 -3.98 -13.00 18.34
C GLN A 24 -4.74 -11.67 18.38
N LEU A 25 -4.25 -10.65 17.66
CA LEU A 25 -4.91 -9.36 17.54
C LEU A 25 -5.85 -9.37 16.35
N VAL A 26 -7.09 -8.94 16.57
CA VAL A 26 -8.01 -8.57 15.50
C VAL A 26 -8.01 -7.06 15.41
N ASP A 27 -7.38 -6.51 14.36
CA ASP A 27 -7.20 -5.08 14.20
C ASP A 27 -8.41 -4.42 13.51
N PHE A 28 -9.18 -3.64 14.28
CA PHE A 28 -10.25 -2.78 13.79
C PHE A 28 -9.84 -1.29 13.76
N SER A 29 -8.58 -0.97 14.04
CA SER A 29 -8.08 0.41 14.12
C SER A 29 -7.63 0.96 12.77
N ALA A 30 -7.47 0.11 11.74
CA ALA A 30 -7.12 0.48 10.38
C ALA A 30 -8.14 -0.04 9.35
N SER A 31 -8.47 0.80 8.37
CA SER A 31 -9.42 0.47 7.29
C SER A 31 -8.73 -0.32 6.17
N ILE A 32 -8.41 -1.58 6.44
CA ILE A 32 -7.79 -2.50 5.47
C ILE A 32 -8.85 -3.45 4.90
N ASN A 33 -8.70 -3.86 3.62
CA ASN A 33 -9.58 -4.86 3.02
C ASN A 33 -9.39 -6.24 3.70
N PRO A 34 -10.42 -6.80 4.37
CA PRO A 34 -10.30 -8.07 5.10
C PRO A 34 -10.12 -9.29 4.20
N LEU A 35 -10.36 -9.15 2.89
CA LEU A 35 -10.09 -10.22 1.91
C LEU A 35 -8.60 -10.39 1.60
N GLY A 36 -7.75 -9.53 2.17
CA GLY A 36 -6.31 -9.53 1.92
C GLY A 36 -5.94 -8.89 0.58
N PRO A 37 -4.65 -8.97 0.19
CA PRO A 37 -4.17 -8.40 -1.07
C PRO A 37 -4.73 -9.17 -2.28
N SER A 38 -4.93 -8.45 -3.38
CA SER A 38 -5.33 -9.06 -4.65
C SER A 38 -4.31 -10.11 -5.10
N PRO A 39 -4.71 -11.34 -5.47
CA PRO A 39 -3.79 -12.36 -6.00
C PRO A 39 -3.04 -11.88 -7.26
N LYS A 40 -3.64 -10.98 -8.05
CA LYS A 40 -2.97 -10.37 -9.22
C LYS A 40 -1.85 -9.43 -8.77
N ALA A 41 -2.05 -8.67 -7.70
CA ALA A 41 -1.04 -7.77 -7.15
C ALA A 41 0.14 -8.57 -6.57
N MET A 42 -0.13 -9.64 -5.81
CA MET A 42 0.92 -10.51 -5.25
C MET A 42 1.82 -11.09 -6.34
N ARG A 43 1.24 -11.65 -7.41
CA ARG A 43 2.02 -12.17 -8.55
C ARG A 43 2.83 -11.09 -9.27
N ALA A 44 2.29 -9.87 -9.39
CA ALA A 44 3.00 -8.77 -10.03
C ALA A 44 4.20 -8.30 -9.19
N ILE A 45 4.06 -8.28 -7.86
CA ILE A 45 5.16 -7.99 -6.93
C ILE A 45 6.24 -9.05 -7.07
N GLU A 46 5.89 -10.34 -7.00
CA GLU A 46 6.83 -11.46 -7.12
C GLU A 46 7.61 -11.40 -8.44
N ALA A 47 6.92 -11.21 -9.57
CA ALA A 47 7.55 -11.07 -10.89
C ALA A 47 8.40 -9.80 -11.01
N GLY A 48 8.07 -8.75 -10.26
CA GLY A 48 8.74 -7.46 -10.29
C GLY A 48 9.96 -7.33 -9.37
N LEU A 49 10.22 -8.31 -8.50
CA LEU A 49 11.28 -8.21 -7.48
C LEU A 49 12.67 -7.88 -8.07
N ALA A 50 12.99 -8.43 -9.24
CA ALA A 50 14.26 -8.16 -9.92
C ALA A 50 14.45 -6.69 -10.32
N HIS A 51 13.37 -5.92 -10.48
CA HIS A 51 13.42 -4.52 -10.91
C HIS A 51 13.67 -3.53 -9.76
N VAL A 52 13.60 -3.98 -8.49
CA VAL A 52 13.80 -3.13 -7.30
C VAL A 52 15.22 -2.55 -7.23
N LEU A 53 16.18 -3.15 -7.93
CA LEU A 53 17.55 -2.63 -8.08
C LEU A 53 17.61 -1.29 -8.82
N HIS A 54 16.55 -0.92 -9.54
CA HIS A 54 16.46 0.33 -10.27
C HIS A 54 15.50 1.30 -9.59
N TYR A 55 15.75 2.60 -9.73
CA TYR A 55 14.73 3.59 -9.40
C TYR A 55 13.48 3.37 -10.27
N PRO A 56 12.27 3.60 -9.72
CA PRO A 56 11.05 3.53 -10.50
C PRO A 56 11.05 4.60 -11.62
N ASP A 57 10.24 4.36 -12.64
CA ASP A 57 9.94 5.38 -13.66
C ASP A 57 9.39 6.65 -12.99
N PRO A 58 10.13 7.79 -13.03
CA PRO A 58 9.74 9.01 -12.34
C PRO A 58 8.43 9.60 -12.87
N ASP A 59 8.09 9.32 -14.14
CA ASP A 59 6.88 9.84 -14.76
C ASP A 59 5.68 8.90 -14.58
N CYS A 60 5.91 7.68 -14.06
CA CYS A 60 4.89 6.65 -13.87
C CYS A 60 4.08 6.37 -15.15
N VAL A 61 4.71 6.38 -16.31
CA VAL A 61 4.08 6.36 -17.64
C VAL A 61 3.15 5.15 -17.77
N ALA A 62 3.64 3.95 -17.47
CA ALA A 62 2.85 2.72 -17.56
C ALA A 62 1.61 2.75 -16.64
N LEU A 63 1.75 3.26 -15.42
CA LEU A 63 0.64 3.36 -14.46
C LEU A 63 -0.40 4.39 -14.92
N ARG A 64 0.03 5.57 -15.37
CA ARG A 64 -0.86 6.60 -15.91
C ARG A 64 -1.66 6.09 -17.10
N GLN A 65 -1.02 5.36 -18.03
CA GLN A 65 -1.71 4.76 -19.17
C GLN A 65 -2.72 3.70 -18.75
N ALA A 66 -2.39 2.85 -17.77
CA ALA A 66 -3.31 1.84 -17.26
C ALA A 66 -4.55 2.47 -16.60
N LEU A 67 -4.36 3.54 -15.81
CA LEU A 67 -5.44 4.31 -15.18
C LEU A 67 -6.30 5.04 -16.23
N ALA A 68 -5.66 5.70 -17.19
CA ALA A 68 -6.31 6.36 -18.32
C ALA A 68 -7.26 5.41 -19.07
N LYS A 69 -6.78 4.21 -19.39
CA LYS A 69 -7.58 3.17 -20.02
C LYS A 69 -8.74 2.71 -19.14
N ARG A 70 -8.52 2.52 -17.84
CA ARG A 70 -9.53 2.01 -16.89
C ARG A 70 -10.69 2.99 -16.69
N TRP A 71 -10.38 4.28 -16.66
CA TRP A 71 -11.32 5.34 -16.32
C TRP A 71 -11.76 6.17 -17.53
N HIS A 72 -11.26 5.85 -18.74
CA HIS A 72 -11.56 6.57 -19.99
C HIS A 72 -11.22 8.07 -19.91
N LEU A 73 -10.04 8.38 -19.38
CA LEU A 73 -9.53 9.75 -19.20
C LEU A 73 -8.13 9.88 -19.82
N SER A 74 -7.70 11.12 -20.10
CA SER A 74 -6.33 11.38 -20.53
C SER A 74 -5.32 10.98 -19.43
N PRO A 75 -4.15 10.39 -19.77
CA PRO A 75 -3.05 10.12 -18.83
C PRO A 75 -2.60 11.33 -18.01
N ASP A 76 -2.74 12.54 -18.57
CA ASP A 76 -2.33 13.80 -17.91
C ASP A 76 -3.26 14.18 -16.74
N ARG A 77 -4.40 13.50 -16.58
CA ARG A 77 -5.34 13.70 -15.46
C ARG A 77 -4.97 12.93 -14.19
N PHE A 78 -3.89 12.15 -14.21
CA PHE A 78 -3.49 11.30 -13.09
C PHE A 78 -2.16 11.77 -12.50
N ALA A 79 -2.19 12.39 -11.31
CA ALA A 79 -1.00 12.58 -10.49
C ALA A 79 -0.82 11.38 -9.56
N ILE A 80 0.37 10.79 -9.53
CA ILE A 80 0.70 9.62 -8.70
C ILE A 80 1.43 10.12 -7.46
N GLY A 81 0.99 9.68 -6.28
CA GLY A 81 1.58 10.03 -4.98
C GLY A 81 2.03 8.78 -4.22
N ASN A 82 2.88 9.00 -3.22
CA ASN A 82 3.30 8.02 -2.22
C ASN A 82 2.71 8.37 -0.86
#